data_AF-A0A7Y0C033-F1
#
_entry.id   AF-A0A7Y0C033-F1
#
_cell.length_a   1.000
_cell.length_b   1.000
_cell.length_c   1.000
_cell.angle_alpha   90.00
_cell.angle_beta   90.00
_cell.angle_gamma   90.00
#
_symmetry.space_group_name_H-M   'P 1'
#
loop_
_entity.id
_entity.type
_entity.pdbx_description
1 polymer ?
#
loop_
_entity_poly.entity_id
_entity_poly.type
_entity_poly.pdbx_seq_one_letter_code
_entity_poly.pdbx_strand_id
1 'polypeptide(L)'
;MHPNKFVSIARRKIHLAAAFLLLSSWFAVGPAGAQTWKSHLSADEPEALYRHYCSSCHGAKGDGKGLGDFVLEPPPKNFTSKETRQELSRAHMIEVLNKGTRKKGKRTGMIAFKDNLSPQQIESVVDYVIVTFMDGKLAPKAQVHAGHDHSAETVKTVDYPYGLTPNASRGQSIYSASCQSCHGEKGDGRGSPAQMGSINPRSFRDADFVKSVSGFSLFSAVSRGPGHMPVGQQILPNQDIADVSEYVLRTYSKPRPPQP
;
A
#
# COMPACT_ATOMS: atom_id res chain seq x y z
N MET A 1 -52.51 -46.26 55.08
CA MET A 1 -52.72 -45.54 56.36
C MET A 1 -53.28 -44.16 56.04
N HIS A 2 -54.48 -43.87 56.57
CA HIS A 2 -55.23 -42.60 56.54
C HIS A 2 -54.51 -41.48 57.36
N PRO A 3 -54.96 -40.19 57.41
CA PRO A 3 -55.97 -39.45 56.62
C PRO A 3 -55.59 -37.98 56.23
N ASN A 4 -56.49 -37.38 55.43
CA ASN A 4 -56.75 -35.96 55.23
C ASN A 4 -56.76 -35.08 56.49
N LYS A 5 -56.39 -33.79 56.34
CA LYS A 5 -57.07 -32.66 57.00
C LYS A 5 -57.21 -31.43 56.07
N PHE A 6 -58.47 -31.06 55.87
CA PHE A 6 -58.97 -29.78 55.36
C PHE A 6 -58.66 -28.61 56.32
N VAL A 7 -58.83 -27.37 55.81
CA VAL A 7 -59.25 -26.08 56.44
C VAL A 7 -58.43 -24.96 55.78
N SER A 8 -58.93 -23.82 55.30
CA SER A 8 -60.26 -23.19 55.20
C SER A 8 -60.15 -22.07 54.17
N ILE A 9 -61.24 -21.85 53.42
CA ILE A 9 -61.45 -20.74 52.50
C ILE A 9 -61.59 -19.44 53.31
N ALA A 10 -60.81 -18.41 52.96
CA ALA A 10 -61.13 -17.03 53.29
C ALA A 10 -61.24 -16.22 51.99
N ARG A 11 -62.49 -16.01 51.55
CA ARG A 11 -62.83 -15.07 50.49
C ARG A 11 -62.55 -13.65 50.97
N ARG A 12 -61.61 -12.95 50.34
CA ARG A 12 -61.60 -11.49 50.32
C ARG A 12 -61.90 -11.02 48.89
N LYS A 13 -63.14 -10.59 48.69
CA LYS A 13 -63.48 -9.59 47.67
C LYS A 13 -62.70 -8.33 48.05
N ILE A 14 -62.12 -7.60 47.10
CA ILE A 14 -62.07 -6.12 47.11
C ILE A 14 -61.36 -5.61 45.83
N HIS A 15 -62.19 -4.95 45.03
CA HIS A 15 -61.99 -3.82 44.11
C HIS A 15 -60.95 -3.90 42.97
N LEU A 16 -61.51 -3.95 41.75
CA LEU A 16 -60.90 -3.43 40.54
C LEU A 16 -60.39 -2.00 40.79
N ALA A 17 -59.10 -1.79 40.62
CA ALA A 17 -58.53 -0.49 40.32
C ALA A 17 -57.79 -0.62 38.99
N ALA A 18 -58.44 -0.12 37.93
CA ALA A 18 -57.83 0.01 36.62
C ALA A 18 -56.73 1.08 36.69
N ALA A 19 -55.48 0.65 36.79
CA ALA A 19 -54.32 1.51 36.57
C ALA A 19 -53.93 1.41 35.09
N PHE A 20 -54.48 2.32 34.27
CA PHE A 20 -53.97 2.60 32.93
C PHE A 20 -52.57 3.21 33.07
N LEU A 21 -51.54 2.37 33.08
CA LEU A 21 -50.17 2.81 32.87
C LEU A 21 -50.00 3.12 31.39
N LEU A 22 -50.21 4.38 31.03
CA LEU A 22 -49.71 4.96 29.78
C LEU A 22 -48.18 4.91 29.84
N LEU A 23 -47.57 3.80 29.39
CA LEU A 23 -46.17 3.80 29.00
C LEU A 23 -46.04 4.69 27.75
N SER A 24 -45.76 5.97 27.99
CA SER A 24 -45.24 6.86 26.96
C SER A 24 -43.88 6.32 26.53
N SER A 25 -43.88 5.52 25.46
CA SER A 25 -42.67 5.10 24.76
C SER A 25 -42.02 6.33 24.14
N TRP A 26 -41.14 6.99 24.90
CA TRP A 26 -40.15 7.90 24.35
C TRP A 26 -39.14 7.06 23.56
N PHE A 27 -39.46 6.77 22.31
CA PHE A 27 -38.42 6.48 21.33
C PHE A 27 -37.70 7.81 21.05
N ALA A 28 -36.63 8.06 21.79
CA ALA A 28 -35.64 9.03 21.38
C ALA A 28 -35.00 8.49 20.08
N VAL A 29 -35.52 8.96 18.94
CA VAL A 29 -34.82 8.86 17.66
C VAL A 29 -33.59 9.76 17.80
N GLY A 30 -32.49 9.19 18.29
CA GLY A 30 -31.19 9.83 18.19
C GLY A 30 -30.92 10.14 16.71
N PRO A 31 -30.29 11.27 16.38
CA PRO A 31 -29.94 11.55 15.00
C PRO A 31 -29.09 10.38 14.52
N ALA A 32 -29.49 9.78 13.40
CA ALA A 32 -28.66 8.80 12.70
C ALA A 32 -27.32 9.49 12.43
N GLY A 33 -26.33 9.18 13.27
CA GLY A 33 -24.98 9.68 13.09
C GLY A 33 -24.55 9.29 11.70
N ALA A 34 -24.19 10.26 10.87
CA ALA A 34 -23.52 10.01 9.61
C ALA A 34 -22.29 9.16 9.95
N GLN A 35 -22.39 7.84 9.73
CA GLN A 35 -21.29 6.93 9.93
C GLN A 35 -20.21 7.36 8.95
N THR A 36 -19.15 7.96 9.46
CA THR A 36 -18.00 8.35 8.65
C THR A 36 -17.37 7.08 8.09
N TRP A 37 -17.45 6.90 6.78
CA TRP A 37 -16.98 5.75 6.01
C TRP A 37 -15.45 5.70 5.87
N LYS A 38 -14.73 5.97 6.97
CA LYS A 38 -13.28 5.86 7.01
C LYS A 38 -12.86 4.42 6.79
N SER A 39 -11.81 4.23 6.00
CA SER A 39 -11.24 2.92 5.73
C SER A 39 -10.83 2.22 7.03
N HIS A 40 -11.18 0.93 7.14
CA HIS A 40 -10.67 0.03 8.19
C HIS A 40 -9.41 -0.74 7.76
N LEU A 41 -8.99 -0.64 6.50
CA LEU A 41 -7.85 -1.39 5.95
C LEU A 41 -6.51 -0.85 6.50
N SER A 42 -5.49 -1.70 6.65
CA SER A 42 -4.16 -1.21 7.06
C SER A 42 -3.46 -0.47 5.92
N ALA A 43 -2.57 0.47 6.25
CA ALA A 43 -1.62 1.02 5.28
C ALA A 43 -0.67 -0.07 4.74
N ASP A 44 -0.46 -1.14 5.50
CA ASP A 44 0.35 -2.31 5.14
C ASP A 44 -0.36 -3.27 4.15
N GLU A 45 -1.63 -2.99 3.81
CA GLU A 45 -2.41 -3.75 2.83
C GLU A 45 -2.72 -2.90 1.57
N PRO A 46 -1.70 -2.36 0.89
CA PRO A 46 -1.90 -1.36 -0.16
C PRO A 46 -2.59 -1.93 -1.42
N GLU A 47 -2.45 -3.23 -1.68
CA GLU A 47 -3.22 -3.92 -2.72
C GLU A 47 -4.71 -3.94 -2.38
N ALA A 48 -5.07 -4.20 -1.12
CA ALA A 48 -6.47 -4.21 -0.70
C ALA A 48 -7.08 -2.81 -0.81
N LEU A 49 -6.32 -1.76 -0.44
CA LEU A 49 -6.70 -0.37 -0.65
C LEU A 49 -6.95 -0.08 -2.13
N TYR A 50 -6.02 -0.46 -3.02
CA TYR A 50 -6.17 -0.26 -4.47
C TYR A 50 -7.41 -0.99 -5.01
N ARG A 51 -7.57 -2.26 -4.64
CA ARG A 51 -8.70 -3.09 -5.07
C ARG A 51 -10.03 -2.48 -4.64
N HIS A 52 -10.12 -1.99 -3.40
CA HIS A 52 -11.35 -1.44 -2.85
C HIS A 52 -11.69 -0.06 -3.42
N TYR A 53 -10.71 0.85 -3.51
CA TYR A 53 -10.96 2.27 -3.81
C TYR A 53 -10.67 2.67 -5.26
N CYS A 54 -9.78 1.98 -5.96
CA CYS A 54 -9.21 2.47 -7.22
C CYS A 54 -9.54 1.58 -8.43
N SER A 55 -9.58 0.27 -8.24
CA SER A 55 -9.59 -0.71 -9.34
C SER A 55 -10.85 -0.65 -10.21
N SER A 56 -12.00 -0.23 -9.66
CA SER A 56 -13.24 -0.07 -10.41
C SER A 56 -13.14 0.97 -11.54
N CYS A 57 -12.30 2.00 -11.36
CA CYS A 57 -12.04 3.02 -12.37
C CYS A 57 -10.73 2.75 -13.12
N HIS A 58 -9.63 2.53 -12.40
CA HIS A 58 -8.29 2.39 -13.01
C HIS A 58 -7.98 0.99 -13.55
N GLY A 59 -8.91 0.03 -13.39
CA GLY A 59 -8.75 -1.35 -13.80
C GLY A 59 -7.93 -2.17 -12.79
N ALA A 60 -8.18 -3.48 -12.69
CA ALA A 60 -7.42 -4.36 -11.79
C ALA A 60 -5.92 -4.43 -12.15
N LYS A 61 -5.58 -4.14 -13.42
CA LYS A 61 -4.21 -4.13 -13.95
C LYS A 61 -3.59 -2.71 -14.02
N GLY A 62 -4.28 -1.69 -13.51
CA GLY A 62 -3.83 -0.30 -13.61
C GLY A 62 -3.76 0.25 -15.04
N ASP A 63 -4.41 -0.40 -16.00
CA ASP A 63 -4.41 -0.06 -17.42
C ASP A 63 -5.45 1.02 -17.81
N GLY A 64 -6.19 1.53 -16.82
CA GLY A 64 -7.26 2.50 -17.02
C GLY A 64 -8.52 1.90 -17.62
N LYS A 65 -8.62 0.56 -17.75
CA LYS A 65 -9.75 -0.15 -18.39
C LYS A 65 -10.78 -0.67 -17.41
N GLY A 66 -11.00 0.06 -16.32
CA GLY A 66 -12.13 -0.17 -15.42
C GLY A 66 -13.45 0.37 -15.98
N LEU A 67 -14.53 0.25 -15.19
CA LEU A 67 -15.83 0.84 -15.52
C LEU A 67 -15.74 2.35 -15.79
N GLY A 68 -14.82 3.03 -15.09
CA GLY A 68 -14.56 4.46 -15.26
C GLY A 68 -14.18 4.87 -16.69
N ASP A 69 -13.53 4.00 -17.48
CA ASP A 69 -13.15 4.26 -18.89
C ASP A 69 -14.37 4.57 -19.77
N PHE A 70 -15.52 3.97 -19.45
CA PHE A 70 -16.74 4.08 -20.24
C PHE A 70 -17.65 5.24 -19.83
N VAL A 71 -17.48 5.76 -18.61
CA VAL A 71 -18.47 6.67 -17.99
C VAL A 71 -17.90 8.01 -17.51
N LEU A 72 -16.57 8.18 -17.49
CA LEU A 72 -15.91 9.39 -17.00
C LEU A 72 -15.20 10.16 -18.13
N GLU A 73 -15.28 11.49 -18.08
CA GLU A 73 -14.49 12.40 -18.92
C GLU A 73 -13.67 13.35 -18.02
N PRO A 74 -12.33 13.37 -18.13
CA PRO A 74 -11.50 12.46 -18.93
C PRO A 74 -11.55 11.01 -18.41
N PRO A 75 -11.18 10.02 -19.23
CA PRO A 75 -11.05 8.64 -18.78
C PRO A 75 -9.95 8.51 -17.70
N PRO A 76 -10.04 7.49 -16.83
CA PRO A 76 -9.00 7.19 -15.84
C PRO A 76 -7.62 7.01 -16.50
N LYS A 77 -6.56 7.49 -15.85
CA LYS A 77 -5.20 7.30 -16.38
C LYS A 77 -4.80 5.81 -16.42
N ASN A 78 -4.07 5.46 -17.48
CA ASN A 78 -3.40 4.17 -17.65
C ASN A 78 -1.97 4.24 -17.07
N PHE A 79 -1.77 3.70 -15.87
CA PHE A 79 -0.49 3.71 -15.16
C PHE A 79 0.61 2.88 -15.85
N THR A 80 0.24 1.91 -16.69
CA THR A 80 1.21 1.08 -17.43
C THR A 80 1.86 1.82 -18.61
N SER A 81 1.22 2.89 -19.08
CA SER A 81 1.67 3.66 -20.25
C SER A 81 2.98 4.40 -19.99
N LYS A 82 3.83 4.50 -21.02
CA LYS A 82 5.08 5.27 -20.96
C LYS A 82 4.81 6.76 -20.68
N GLU A 83 3.77 7.31 -21.30
CA GLU A 83 3.37 8.70 -21.14
C GLU A 83 3.02 9.02 -19.68
N THR A 84 2.17 8.21 -19.04
CA THR A 84 1.81 8.40 -17.63
C THR A 84 3.02 8.29 -16.71
N ARG A 85 3.94 7.36 -16.97
CA ARG A 85 5.19 7.23 -16.21
C ARG A 85 6.14 8.42 -16.36
N GLN A 86 6.08 9.12 -17.48
CA GLN A 86 6.89 10.31 -17.73
C GLN A 86 6.24 11.59 -17.20
N GLU A 87 4.93 11.57 -17.00
CA GLU A 87 4.14 12.70 -16.50
C GLU A 87 4.03 12.71 -14.97
N LEU A 88 3.73 11.55 -14.36
CA LEU A 88 3.38 11.49 -12.94
C LEU A 88 4.60 11.36 -12.04
N SER A 89 4.54 12.08 -10.93
CA SER A 89 5.42 11.91 -9.78
C SER A 89 4.65 11.36 -8.58
N ARG A 90 5.36 10.77 -7.62
CA ARG A 90 4.79 10.31 -6.34
C ARG A 90 4.04 11.45 -5.64
N ALA A 91 4.69 12.60 -5.49
CA ALA A 91 4.10 13.77 -4.84
C ALA A 91 2.83 14.26 -5.55
N HIS A 92 2.83 14.27 -6.89
CA HIS A 92 1.64 14.63 -7.66
C HIS A 92 0.51 13.60 -7.46
N MET A 93 0.80 12.30 -7.45
CA MET A 93 -0.20 11.27 -7.19
C MET A 93 -0.80 11.39 -5.78
N ILE A 94 0.02 11.67 -4.76
CA ILE A 94 -0.43 11.96 -3.39
C ILE A 94 -1.32 13.21 -3.37
N GLU A 95 -0.93 14.28 -4.07
CA GLU A 95 -1.74 15.49 -4.17
C GLU A 95 -3.10 15.21 -4.82
N VAL A 96 -3.11 14.42 -5.90
CA VAL A 96 -4.34 13.99 -6.59
C VAL A 96 -5.26 13.22 -5.63
N LEU A 97 -4.75 12.29 -4.83
CA LEU A 97 -5.58 11.61 -3.83
C LEU A 97 -6.04 12.54 -2.72
N ASN A 98 -5.29 13.58 -2.37
CA ASN A 98 -5.71 14.54 -1.35
C ASN A 98 -6.78 15.53 -1.84
N LYS A 99 -6.74 15.93 -3.12
CA LYS A 99 -7.53 17.05 -3.64
C LYS A 99 -8.54 16.65 -4.74
N GLY A 100 -8.40 15.46 -5.31
CA GLY A 100 -9.02 15.09 -6.57
C GLY A 100 -8.43 15.87 -7.75
N THR A 101 -9.00 15.69 -8.95
CA THR A 101 -8.55 16.44 -10.14
C THR A 101 -9.64 17.29 -10.78
N ARG A 102 -9.19 18.28 -11.55
CA ARG A 102 -10.05 19.17 -12.33
C ARG A 102 -9.54 19.27 -13.77
N LYS A 103 -10.46 19.35 -14.74
CA LYS A 103 -10.17 19.62 -16.15
C LYS A 103 -11.01 20.81 -16.61
N LYS A 104 -10.36 21.86 -17.13
CA LYS A 104 -11.00 23.12 -17.54
C LYS A 104 -11.91 23.72 -16.43
N GLY A 105 -11.41 23.75 -15.20
CA GLY A 105 -12.13 24.28 -14.02
C GLY A 105 -13.17 23.34 -13.39
N LYS A 106 -13.62 22.30 -14.10
CA LYS A 106 -14.64 21.33 -13.62
C LYS A 106 -13.99 20.14 -12.91
N ARG A 107 -14.64 19.61 -11.87
CA ARG A 107 -14.21 18.36 -11.20
C ARG A 107 -14.29 17.19 -12.18
N THR A 108 -13.31 16.30 -12.13
CA THR A 108 -13.34 15.03 -12.86
C THR A 108 -13.91 13.92 -11.97
N GLY A 109 -13.98 12.68 -12.48
CA GLY A 109 -14.31 11.50 -11.68
C GLY A 109 -13.24 11.09 -10.66
N MET A 110 -12.03 11.64 -10.72
CA MET A 110 -11.00 11.39 -9.70
C MET A 110 -11.23 12.33 -8.50
N ILE A 111 -11.98 11.84 -7.52
CA ILE A 111 -12.35 12.58 -6.31
C ILE A 111 -11.19 12.68 -5.31
N ALA A 112 -11.37 13.49 -4.27
CA ALA A 112 -10.48 13.51 -3.11
C ALA A 112 -10.79 12.32 -2.18
N PHE A 113 -9.74 11.70 -1.65
CA PHE A 113 -9.80 10.56 -0.73
C PHE A 113 -9.33 10.89 0.68
N LYS A 114 -8.79 12.09 0.95
CA LYS A 114 -8.26 12.51 2.26
C LYS A 114 -9.23 12.37 3.44
N ASP A 115 -10.54 12.34 3.17
CA ASP A 115 -11.56 12.23 4.21
C ASP A 115 -11.84 10.75 4.56
N ASN A 116 -11.39 9.81 3.72
CA ASN A 116 -11.67 8.36 3.83
C ASN A 116 -10.42 7.50 4.01
N LEU A 117 -9.28 8.00 3.53
CA LEU A 117 -7.97 7.39 3.66
C LEU A 117 -7.08 8.27 4.55
N SER A 118 -6.36 7.66 5.48
CA SER A 118 -5.29 8.31 6.23
C SER A 118 -4.13 8.71 5.30
N PRO A 119 -3.28 9.66 5.71
CA PRO A 119 -2.07 10.00 4.95
C PRO A 119 -1.21 8.77 4.60
N GLN A 120 -1.05 7.84 5.55
CA GLN A 120 -0.27 6.62 5.34
C GLN A 120 -0.93 5.68 4.33
N GLN A 121 -2.27 5.55 4.32
CA GLN A 121 -2.99 4.76 3.32
C GLN A 121 -2.91 5.38 1.92
N ILE A 122 -2.94 6.72 1.84
CA ILE A 122 -2.75 7.46 0.58
C ILE A 122 -1.35 7.20 0.02
N GLU A 123 -0.33 7.32 0.85
CA GLU A 123 1.03 7.05 0.45
C GLU A 123 1.22 5.59 0.05
N SER A 124 0.70 4.64 0.83
CA SER A 124 0.88 3.22 0.55
C SER A 124 0.20 2.77 -0.73
N VAL A 125 -1.01 3.26 -1.03
CA VAL A 125 -1.69 2.93 -2.29
C VAL A 125 -1.01 3.58 -3.50
N VAL A 126 -0.44 4.78 -3.35
CA VAL A 126 0.37 5.42 -4.39
C VAL A 126 1.62 4.60 -4.66
N ASP A 127 2.32 4.20 -3.60
CA ASP A 127 3.52 3.37 -3.70
C ASP A 127 3.21 2.03 -4.38
N TYR A 128 2.08 1.42 -4.05
CA TYR A 128 1.65 0.19 -4.72
C TYR A 128 1.38 0.41 -6.21
N VAL A 129 0.75 1.51 -6.62
CA VAL A 129 0.57 1.81 -8.05
C VAL A 129 1.92 1.94 -8.75
N ILE A 130 2.88 2.60 -8.12
CA ILE A 130 4.21 2.84 -8.69
C ILE A 130 5.00 1.53 -8.79
N VAL A 131 5.05 0.78 -7.69
CA VAL A 131 5.75 -0.51 -7.60
C VAL A 131 5.15 -1.49 -8.61
N THR A 132 3.82 -1.65 -8.63
CA THR A 132 3.13 -2.72 -9.34
C THR A 132 2.88 -2.41 -10.81
N PHE A 133 2.45 -1.19 -11.14
CA PHE A 133 2.02 -0.85 -12.51
C PHE A 133 3.02 0.03 -13.27
N MET A 134 3.92 0.73 -12.56
CA MET A 134 4.84 1.70 -13.17
C MET A 134 6.30 1.23 -13.20
N ASP A 135 6.57 -0.02 -12.81
CA ASP A 135 7.91 -0.60 -12.69
C ASP A 135 8.84 0.09 -11.69
N GLY A 136 8.30 0.82 -10.70
CA GLY A 136 9.10 1.68 -9.83
C GLY A 136 9.64 2.94 -10.53
N LYS A 137 9.17 3.24 -11.76
CA LYS A 137 9.66 4.35 -12.58
C LYS A 137 8.66 5.50 -12.57
N LEU A 138 9.17 6.70 -12.30
CA LEU A 138 8.41 7.94 -12.25
C LEU A 138 9.08 9.03 -13.09
N ALA A 139 8.34 10.13 -13.31
CA ALA A 139 8.86 11.31 -13.97
C ALA A 139 10.11 11.85 -13.24
N PRO A 140 11.25 12.07 -13.92
CA PRO A 140 12.47 12.58 -13.30
C PRO A 140 12.36 14.00 -12.72
N LYS A 141 11.33 14.75 -13.13
CA LYS A 141 11.14 16.18 -12.83
C LYS A 141 9.85 16.45 -12.05
N ALA A 142 9.62 15.69 -10.99
CA ALA A 142 8.70 16.13 -9.95
C ALA A 142 9.32 17.35 -9.26
N GLN A 143 8.79 18.54 -9.47
CA GLN A 143 9.18 19.68 -8.64
C GLN A 143 8.89 19.32 -7.19
N VAL A 144 9.90 19.55 -6.35
CA VAL A 144 9.90 19.27 -4.91
C VAL A 144 8.68 19.93 -4.28
N HIS A 145 7.65 19.15 -3.95
CA HIS A 145 6.57 19.66 -3.13
C HIS A 145 7.10 19.76 -1.70
N ALA A 146 7.09 20.99 -1.16
CA ALA A 146 7.40 21.29 0.23
C ALA A 146 6.36 20.62 1.14
N GLY A 147 6.71 19.44 1.65
CA GLY A 147 5.88 18.63 2.53
C GLY A 147 6.51 17.25 2.66
N HIS A 148 7.48 17.13 3.57
CA HIS A 148 8.46 16.05 3.72
C HIS A 148 9.45 15.96 2.54
N ASP A 149 10.67 16.39 2.86
CA ASP A 149 11.77 16.57 1.95
C ASP A 149 12.31 15.23 1.41
N HIS A 150 11.93 14.90 0.17
CA HIS A 150 12.56 13.86 -0.64
C HIS A 150 13.57 14.46 -1.64
N SER A 151 14.05 15.69 -1.42
CA SER A 151 15.18 16.21 -2.20
C SER A 151 16.46 15.45 -1.81
N ALA A 152 17.28 15.17 -2.80
CA ALA A 152 18.46 14.33 -2.70
C ALA A 152 19.53 14.83 -1.69
N GLU A 153 19.35 16.01 -1.09
CA GLU A 153 20.28 16.59 -0.11
C GLU A 153 19.99 16.13 1.34
N THR A 154 18.81 15.57 1.62
CA THR A 154 18.37 15.25 2.99
C THR A 154 17.83 13.83 3.16
N VAL A 155 18.19 12.92 2.25
CA VAL A 155 17.92 11.47 2.34
C VAL A 155 18.80 10.83 3.41
N LYS A 156 18.49 11.10 4.69
CA LYS A 156 19.00 10.32 5.83
C LYS A 156 18.04 9.21 6.28
N THR A 157 16.88 9.08 5.62
CA THR A 157 16.00 7.92 5.75
C THR A 157 15.80 7.34 4.37
N VAL A 158 16.10 6.06 4.19
CA VAL A 158 15.94 5.38 2.91
C VAL A 158 14.45 5.25 2.65
N ASP A 159 13.97 5.81 1.53
CA ASP A 159 12.57 5.86 1.14
C ASP A 159 12.07 4.46 0.76
N TYR A 160 11.55 3.71 1.74
CA TYR A 160 10.89 2.43 1.52
C TYR A 160 9.37 2.63 1.51
N PRO A 161 8.65 1.97 0.58
CA PRO A 161 7.21 2.12 0.50
C PRO A 161 6.51 1.54 1.73
N TYR A 162 5.25 1.91 1.91
CA TYR A 162 4.37 1.36 2.95
C TYR A 162 4.82 1.68 4.40
N GLY A 163 5.68 2.68 4.59
CA GLY A 163 6.17 3.07 5.93
C GLY A 163 7.13 2.05 6.56
N LEU A 164 7.70 1.15 5.75
CA LEU A 164 8.60 0.10 6.23
C LEU A 164 9.90 0.69 6.77
N THR A 165 10.36 0.15 7.90
CA THR A 165 11.67 0.50 8.48
C THR A 165 12.62 -0.68 8.28
N PRO A 166 13.56 -0.61 7.34
CA PRO A 166 14.39 -1.76 6.98
C PRO A 166 15.47 -2.08 8.02
N ASN A 167 15.82 -3.37 8.12
CA ASN A 167 16.93 -3.88 8.90
C ASN A 167 17.96 -4.57 7.99
N ALA A 168 19.08 -3.88 7.73
CA ALA A 168 20.14 -4.39 6.86
C ALA A 168 20.81 -5.68 7.36
N SER A 169 20.87 -5.92 8.67
CA SER A 169 21.45 -7.14 9.23
C SER A 169 20.56 -8.35 8.93
N ARG A 170 19.25 -8.20 9.07
CA ARG A 170 18.28 -9.21 8.64
C ARG A 170 18.30 -9.39 7.12
N GLY A 171 18.42 -8.28 6.39
CA GLY A 171 18.58 -8.26 4.95
C GLY A 171 19.78 -9.05 4.45
N GLN A 172 20.91 -9.02 5.16
CA GLN A 172 22.07 -9.84 4.85
C GLN A 172 21.75 -11.33 4.90
N SER A 173 21.05 -11.78 5.96
CA SER A 173 20.65 -13.18 6.08
C SER A 173 19.72 -13.62 4.94
N ILE A 174 18.76 -12.76 4.58
CA ILE A 174 17.85 -13.00 3.44
C ILE A 174 18.64 -13.05 2.13
N TYR A 175 19.59 -12.13 1.93
CA TYR A 175 20.42 -12.11 0.72
C TYR A 175 21.21 -13.40 0.55
N SER A 176 21.90 -13.84 1.60
CA SER A 176 22.69 -15.07 1.57
C SER A 176 21.83 -16.31 1.33
N ALA A 177 20.61 -16.36 1.87
CA ALA A 177 19.71 -17.50 1.71
C ALA A 177 19.03 -17.54 0.32
N SER A 178 18.65 -16.38 -0.22
CA SER A 178 17.68 -16.31 -1.33
C SER A 178 18.17 -15.58 -2.58
N CYS A 179 19.24 -14.79 -2.49
CA CYS A 179 19.68 -13.91 -3.58
C CYS A 179 21.11 -14.21 -4.06
N GLN A 180 21.99 -14.61 -3.16
CA GLN A 180 23.42 -14.77 -3.39
C GLN A 180 23.74 -15.83 -4.45
N SER A 181 22.94 -16.89 -4.55
CA SER A 181 23.09 -17.95 -5.56
C SER A 181 23.11 -17.40 -6.99
N CYS A 182 22.40 -16.30 -7.25
CA CYS A 182 22.36 -15.65 -8.57
C CYS A 182 23.16 -14.34 -8.60
N HIS A 183 23.01 -13.48 -7.59
CA HIS A 183 23.65 -12.16 -7.60
C HIS A 183 25.12 -12.16 -7.14
N GLY A 184 25.60 -13.28 -6.60
CA GLY A 184 26.97 -13.46 -6.10
C GLY A 184 27.20 -12.79 -4.75
N GLU A 185 28.13 -13.31 -3.95
CA GLU A 185 28.47 -12.71 -2.64
C GLU A 185 28.94 -11.25 -2.76
N LYS A 186 29.59 -10.92 -3.88
CA LYS A 186 30.09 -9.58 -4.20
C LYS A 186 29.07 -8.68 -4.89
N GLY A 187 27.84 -9.16 -5.13
CA GLY A 187 26.80 -8.42 -5.85
C GLY A 187 27.18 -8.09 -7.30
N ASP A 188 28.08 -8.88 -7.90
CA ASP A 188 28.61 -8.67 -9.25
C ASP A 188 27.83 -9.42 -10.34
N GLY A 189 26.69 -10.03 -9.98
CA GLY A 189 25.87 -10.82 -10.90
C GLY A 189 26.51 -12.14 -11.33
N ARG A 190 27.58 -12.56 -10.63
CA ARG A 190 28.32 -13.81 -10.90
C ARG A 190 28.04 -14.84 -9.81
N GLY A 191 26.76 -15.18 -9.64
CA GLY A 191 26.33 -16.32 -8.84
C GLY A 191 26.82 -17.67 -9.40
N SER A 192 26.27 -18.76 -8.89
CA SER A 192 26.63 -20.13 -9.32
C SER A 192 26.26 -20.36 -10.80
N PRO A 193 27.24 -20.61 -11.69
CA PRO A 193 26.93 -20.89 -13.10
C PRO A 193 26.04 -22.13 -13.29
N ALA A 194 26.16 -23.12 -12.39
CA ALA A 194 25.35 -24.32 -12.39
C ALA A 194 23.85 -24.05 -12.14
N GLN A 195 23.53 -22.97 -11.41
CA GLN A 195 22.15 -22.57 -11.13
C GLN A 195 21.62 -21.54 -12.14
N MET A 196 22.50 -20.71 -12.70
CA MET A 196 22.10 -19.60 -13.56
C MET A 196 22.09 -19.93 -15.06
N GLY A 197 22.86 -20.92 -15.52
CA GLY A 197 23.02 -21.17 -16.96
C GLY A 197 23.50 -19.91 -17.69
N SER A 198 22.69 -19.39 -18.62
CA SER A 198 22.96 -18.15 -19.36
C SER A 198 22.35 -16.88 -18.74
N ILE A 199 21.69 -16.99 -17.59
CA ILE A 199 21.12 -15.83 -16.89
C ILE A 199 22.27 -15.07 -16.23
N ASN A 200 22.39 -13.79 -16.54
CA ASN A 200 23.34 -12.89 -15.90
C ASN A 200 22.56 -11.74 -15.26
N PRO A 201 22.30 -11.79 -13.95
CA PRO A 201 21.74 -10.65 -13.25
C PRO A 201 22.65 -9.43 -13.41
N ARG A 202 22.05 -8.23 -13.38
CA ARG A 202 22.82 -6.98 -13.35
C ARG A 202 23.78 -6.99 -12.16
N SER A 203 24.97 -6.45 -12.38
CA SER A 203 25.92 -6.17 -11.31
C SER A 203 25.49 -4.93 -10.53
N PHE A 204 25.39 -5.05 -9.22
CA PHE A 204 25.10 -3.92 -8.32
C PHE A 204 26.28 -2.96 -8.19
N ARG A 205 27.39 -3.26 -8.86
CA ARG A 205 28.62 -2.47 -8.89
C ARG A 205 28.71 -1.59 -10.15
N ASP A 206 27.79 -1.75 -11.08
CA ASP A 206 27.80 -1.00 -12.34
C ASP A 206 27.56 0.48 -12.05
N ALA A 207 28.34 1.36 -12.68
CA ALA A 207 28.31 2.79 -12.36
C ALA A 207 26.94 3.45 -12.61
N ASP A 208 26.21 2.98 -13.62
CA ASP A 208 24.86 3.44 -13.93
C ASP A 208 23.85 2.99 -12.85
N PHE A 209 24.01 1.77 -12.31
CA PHE A 209 23.22 1.27 -11.19
C PHE A 209 23.47 2.09 -9.93
N VAL A 210 24.75 2.21 -9.52
CA VAL A 210 25.14 2.93 -8.30
C VAL A 210 24.65 4.38 -8.32
N LYS A 211 24.67 5.03 -9.49
CA LYS A 211 24.22 6.41 -9.66
C LYS A 211 22.70 6.60 -9.51
N SER A 212 21.90 5.58 -9.80
CA SER A 212 20.44 5.72 -9.94
C SER A 212 19.62 4.93 -8.93
N VAL A 213 20.25 4.01 -8.20
CA VAL A 213 19.56 3.12 -7.27
C VAL A 213 19.13 3.85 -6.00
N SER A 214 17.91 3.57 -5.56
CA SER A 214 17.33 3.93 -4.27
C SER A 214 16.70 2.72 -3.58
N GLY A 215 16.42 2.81 -2.28
CA GLY A 215 15.68 1.78 -1.55
C GLY A 215 14.33 1.46 -2.20
N PHE A 216 13.59 2.49 -2.61
CA PHE A 216 12.34 2.35 -3.37
C PHE A 216 12.52 1.56 -4.67
N SER A 217 13.54 1.88 -5.47
CA SER A 217 13.80 1.19 -6.74
C SER A 217 14.20 -0.27 -6.54
N LEU A 218 14.97 -0.57 -5.49
CA LEU A 218 15.36 -1.93 -5.14
C LEU A 218 14.18 -2.73 -4.64
N PHE A 219 13.41 -2.16 -3.71
CA PHE A 219 12.17 -2.76 -3.23
C PHE A 219 11.23 -3.08 -4.40
N SER A 220 11.08 -2.15 -5.34
CA SER A 220 10.25 -2.32 -6.53
C SER A 220 10.74 -3.45 -7.45
N ALA A 221 12.05 -3.62 -7.58
CA ALA A 221 12.64 -4.68 -8.38
C ALA A 221 12.48 -6.04 -7.71
N VAL A 222 12.84 -6.16 -6.42
CA VAL A 222 12.71 -7.41 -5.67
C VAL A 222 11.25 -7.84 -5.57
N SER A 223 10.33 -6.89 -5.33
CA SER A 223 8.89 -7.17 -5.25
C SER A 223 8.35 -7.83 -6.51
N ARG A 224 8.71 -7.29 -7.68
CA ARG A 224 8.15 -7.72 -8.97
C ARG A 224 8.90 -8.86 -9.65
N GLY A 225 10.19 -9.02 -9.38
CA GLY A 225 11.02 -10.00 -10.09
C GLY A 225 11.16 -9.70 -11.60
N PRO A 226 11.96 -8.70 -12.02
CA PRO A 226 12.15 -8.39 -13.43
C PRO A 226 12.90 -9.51 -14.18
N GLY A 227 12.46 -9.80 -15.40
CA GLY A 227 13.10 -10.78 -16.28
C GLY A 227 12.98 -12.20 -15.73
N HIS A 228 14.10 -12.80 -15.37
CA HIS A 228 14.16 -14.16 -14.79
C HIS A 228 14.26 -14.14 -13.26
N MET A 229 14.24 -12.96 -12.64
CA MET A 229 14.25 -12.83 -11.19
C MET A 229 12.90 -13.29 -10.62
N PRO A 230 12.84 -14.14 -9.59
CA PRO A 230 11.59 -14.53 -8.94
C PRO A 230 10.83 -13.32 -8.38
N VAL A 231 9.49 -13.39 -8.39
CA VAL A 231 8.61 -12.36 -7.82
C VAL A 231 8.69 -12.42 -6.29
N GLY A 232 9.46 -11.53 -5.67
CA GLY A 232 9.71 -11.55 -4.23
C GLY A 232 8.43 -11.49 -3.40
N GLN A 233 7.42 -10.73 -3.83
CA GLN A 233 6.14 -10.63 -3.11
C GLN A 233 5.38 -11.96 -3.00
N GLN A 234 5.69 -12.97 -3.82
CA GLN A 234 5.06 -14.29 -3.72
C GLN A 234 5.70 -15.17 -2.63
N ILE A 235 6.91 -14.82 -2.18
CA ILE A 235 7.74 -15.69 -1.32
C ILE A 235 8.34 -14.98 -0.10
N LEU A 236 8.31 -13.65 -0.08
CA LEU A 236 8.84 -12.81 1.00
C LEU A 236 7.78 -11.76 1.38
N PRO A 237 7.55 -11.52 2.68
CA PRO A 237 6.72 -10.40 3.11
C PRO A 237 7.42 -9.06 2.80
N ASN A 238 6.64 -7.98 2.69
CA ASN A 238 7.17 -6.65 2.33
C ASN A 238 8.34 -6.20 3.22
N GLN A 239 8.31 -6.49 4.52
CA GLN A 239 9.43 -6.14 5.41
C GLN A 239 10.74 -6.84 5.02
N ASP A 240 10.70 -8.10 4.60
CA ASP A 240 11.88 -8.86 4.17
C ASP A 240 12.45 -8.30 2.88
N ILE A 241 11.56 -7.88 1.98
CA ILE A 241 11.92 -7.20 0.73
C ILE A 241 12.60 -5.86 1.03
N ALA A 242 12.10 -5.09 1.99
CA ALA A 242 12.73 -3.84 2.43
C ALA A 242 14.10 -4.10 3.08
N ASP A 243 14.20 -5.09 3.97
CA ASP A 243 15.44 -5.48 4.64
C ASP A 243 16.53 -5.86 3.65
N VAL A 244 16.23 -6.78 2.70
CA VAL A 244 17.22 -7.22 1.70
C VAL A 244 17.58 -6.11 0.73
N SER A 245 16.62 -5.26 0.36
CA SER A 245 16.89 -4.08 -0.46
C SER A 245 17.84 -3.12 0.24
N GLU A 246 17.68 -2.92 1.55
CA GLU A 246 18.53 -2.02 2.34
C GLU A 246 19.94 -2.58 2.49
N TYR A 247 20.04 -3.90 2.69
CA TYR A 247 21.34 -4.58 2.68
C TYR A 247 22.06 -4.37 1.34
N VAL A 248 21.37 -4.60 0.21
CA VAL A 248 21.97 -4.43 -1.14
C VAL A 248 22.41 -2.98 -1.37
N LEU A 249 21.55 -2.02 -1.03
CA LEU A 249 21.85 -0.59 -1.16
C LEU A 249 23.11 -0.25 -0.34
N ARG A 250 23.11 -0.53 0.97
CA ARG A 250 24.22 -0.16 1.85
C ARG A 250 25.54 -0.84 1.50
N THR A 251 25.48 -2.06 0.99
CA THR A 251 26.66 -2.91 0.77
C THR A 251 27.30 -2.66 -0.58
N TYR A 252 26.50 -2.53 -1.64
CA TYR A 252 27.01 -2.53 -3.02
C TYR A 252 26.93 -1.18 -3.73
N SER A 253 26.06 -0.25 -3.29
CA SER A 253 25.88 1.04 -3.96
C SER A 253 26.72 2.20 -3.41
N LYS A 254 27.79 1.89 -2.66
CA LYS A 254 28.80 2.90 -2.29
C LYS A 254 29.91 2.93 -3.35
N PRO A 255 30.41 4.12 -3.75
CA PRO A 255 31.60 4.21 -4.59
C PRO A 255 32.77 3.48 -3.90
N ARG A 256 33.34 2.46 -4.54
CA ARG A 256 34.55 1.79 -4.03
C ARG A 256 35.77 2.60 -4.45
N PRO A 257 36.78 2.80 -3.57
CA PRO A 257 38.07 3.31 -4.02
C PRO A 257 38.63 2.43 -5.15
N PRO A 258 39.42 3.00 -6.10
CA PRO A 258 40.03 2.22 -7.17
C PRO A 258 40.79 1.02 -6.59
N GLN A 259 40.60 -0.16 -7.19
CA GLN A 259 41.35 -1.33 -6.77
C GLN A 259 42.81 -1.16 -7.18
N PRO A 260 43.78 -1.55 -6.32
CA PRO A 260 45.20 -1.49 -6.64
C PRO A 260 45.56 -2.41 -7.81
#